data_AF-A0A9N9CG19-F1
#
_entry.id   AF-A0A9N9CG19-F1
#
_cell.length_a   1.000
_cell.length_b   1.000
_cell.length_c   1.000
_cell.angle_alpha   90.00
_cell.angle_beta   90.00
_cell.angle_gamma   90.00
#
_symmetry.space_group_name_H-M   'P 1'
#
loop_
_entity.id
_entity.type
_entity.pdbx_description
1 polymer ?
#
loop_
_entity_poly.entity_id
_entity_poly.type
_entity_poly.pdbx_seq_one_letter_code
_entity_poly.pdbx_strand_id
1 'polypeptide(L)'
;MHGSLKFENLYRQNESSEEEEMNIKGKFKSMFQISRSLPNEKKFSSPIRGPKSWHPAQRHGIHAMKDGHYDQAVIYFTRVLEQYPDSYSTQCDRATAFMKLGYYDRALQDLDLAFLRKPNKSRGWCLRGEAHYHQKRYEEALIDLGHALRLEPENYEALHSRAKVLQKLGRYHNGIEDLYRVIKAHPKNASALQLRGEIYCLAKQYLEAIPDLTRALLYGQDDHISILRTRGNAYRELHRLDEALHDFDKILKEVPDHVETLIQRAEIFNLMRDHENCLSDLTRAIQLEPQNVLAYTKRGLLNLQMRQYDRALWDLNTAIEINPNDPYSLSVRGDVYLEIGLYKSALVDLNKCLELDPSDSIRTSVMISRASVYRKLDRCEEALVDLNKILEKDQNNFEALAIRGDVYNRQQEYNKALIDLEVALKLKPNDPDALRSRGENYAIVGRNQEALLDFEKSLEIVPDDAWTLLLRAQIYNRLERYNDAIKDLDQALQISPEQWYPLVIRGAVLRSMKRYNGALADLDQALTYSPNDAIGRQFQTQAFANRGAVSRIMGRYDKAMHDLNRALSREPNDAFTLSQRGAVFRAMGRYAEALADLEKSISLDPQNTFAIAERQKVNRVTQRQPTRLSYSN
;
A
#
# COMPACT_ATOMS: atom_id res chain seq x y z
N MET A 1 -14.32 12.39 -38.52
CA MET A 1 -13.25 11.49 -38.99
C MET A 1 -12.63 10.72 -37.82
N HIS A 2 -13.39 9.85 -37.15
CA HIS A 2 -12.90 8.89 -36.17
C HIS A 2 -13.84 7.68 -36.23
N GLY A 3 -13.33 6.55 -36.74
CA GLY A 3 -14.11 5.33 -36.90
C GLY A 3 -13.60 4.45 -38.05
N SER A 4 -12.34 3.99 -37.98
CA SER A 4 -11.83 2.98 -38.93
C SER A 4 -10.55 2.26 -38.47
N LEU A 5 -10.29 2.12 -37.17
CA LEU A 5 -9.07 1.43 -36.69
C LEU A 5 -9.34 0.39 -35.57
N LYS A 6 -10.60 -0.02 -35.38
CA LYS A 6 -11.00 -1.05 -34.39
C LYS A 6 -11.47 -2.38 -35.00
N PHE A 7 -11.34 -2.58 -36.32
CA PHE A 7 -11.84 -3.79 -37.00
C PHE A 7 -10.77 -4.79 -37.46
N GLU A 8 -9.46 -4.45 -37.43
CA GLU A 8 -8.41 -5.38 -37.91
C GLU A 8 -7.87 -6.35 -36.85
N ASN A 9 -8.02 -6.08 -35.55
CA ASN A 9 -7.55 -7.00 -34.50
C ASN A 9 -8.56 -8.11 -34.11
N LEU A 10 -9.81 -8.04 -34.59
CA LEU A 10 -10.80 -9.11 -34.41
C LEU A 10 -10.69 -10.22 -35.48
N TYR A 11 -10.04 -9.95 -36.62
CA TYR A 11 -9.85 -10.95 -37.66
C TYR A 11 -8.62 -11.86 -37.44
N ARG A 12 -7.58 -11.39 -36.74
CA ARG A 12 -6.40 -12.22 -36.40
C ARG A 12 -6.67 -13.25 -35.29
N GLN A 13 -7.68 -13.04 -34.44
CA GLN A 13 -8.13 -14.06 -33.47
C GLN A 13 -9.07 -15.11 -34.11
N ASN A 14 -9.63 -14.82 -35.29
CA ASN A 14 -10.43 -15.78 -36.05
C ASN A 14 -9.56 -16.70 -36.93
N GLU A 15 -8.39 -16.26 -37.42
CA GLU A 15 -7.49 -17.13 -38.20
C GLU A 15 -6.88 -18.26 -37.35
N SER A 16 -6.57 -18.01 -36.06
CA SER A 16 -6.16 -19.10 -35.15
C SER A 16 -7.31 -20.04 -34.80
N SER A 17 -8.56 -19.55 -34.82
CA SER A 17 -9.77 -20.36 -34.62
C SER A 17 -10.11 -21.22 -35.84
N GLU A 18 -9.75 -20.77 -37.05
CA GLU A 18 -9.94 -21.52 -38.30
C GLU A 18 -8.88 -22.61 -38.46
N GLU A 19 -7.62 -22.35 -38.06
CA GLU A 19 -6.58 -23.38 -37.98
C GLU A 19 -6.89 -24.41 -36.88
N GLU A 20 -7.40 -23.99 -35.72
CA GLU A 20 -7.91 -24.91 -34.70
C GLU A 20 -9.15 -25.68 -35.19
N GLU A 21 -10.09 -25.04 -35.89
CA GLU A 21 -11.24 -25.72 -36.52
C GLU A 21 -10.82 -26.73 -37.59
N MET A 22 -9.80 -26.42 -38.41
CA MET A 22 -9.26 -27.36 -39.40
C MET A 22 -8.52 -28.52 -38.74
N ASN A 23 -7.79 -28.27 -37.66
CA ASN A 23 -7.09 -29.30 -36.90
C ASN A 23 -8.09 -30.20 -36.13
N ILE A 24 -9.21 -29.62 -35.66
CA ILE A 24 -10.37 -30.31 -35.09
C ILE A 24 -11.08 -31.13 -36.19
N LYS A 25 -11.37 -30.57 -37.36
CA LYS A 25 -11.95 -31.31 -38.51
C LYS A 25 -11.04 -32.46 -38.98
N GLY A 26 -9.72 -32.28 -38.94
CA GLY A 26 -8.72 -33.32 -39.22
C GLY A 26 -8.74 -34.46 -38.20
N LYS A 27 -8.77 -34.13 -36.89
CA LYS A 27 -8.96 -35.13 -35.81
C LYS A 27 -10.32 -35.83 -35.89
N PHE A 28 -11.38 -35.13 -36.28
CA PHE A 28 -12.73 -35.70 -36.47
C PHE A 28 -12.84 -36.63 -37.68
N LYS A 29 -12.20 -36.29 -38.81
CA LYS A 29 -12.08 -37.21 -39.96
C LYS A 29 -11.32 -38.48 -39.57
N SER A 30 -10.32 -38.35 -38.71
CA SER A 30 -9.61 -39.49 -38.13
C SER A 30 -10.47 -40.31 -37.15
N MET A 31 -11.29 -39.70 -36.29
CA MET A 31 -12.22 -40.44 -35.39
C MET A 31 -13.34 -41.16 -36.15
N PHE A 32 -13.89 -40.56 -37.22
CA PHE A 32 -14.84 -41.23 -38.10
C PHE A 32 -14.21 -42.33 -38.97
N GLN A 33 -12.91 -42.23 -39.27
CA GLN A 33 -12.15 -43.31 -39.89
C GLN A 33 -11.77 -44.42 -38.88
N ILE A 34 -11.50 -44.08 -37.62
CA ILE A 34 -11.20 -45.03 -36.53
C ILE A 34 -12.46 -45.82 -36.13
N SER A 35 -13.66 -45.22 -36.22
CA SER A 35 -14.92 -45.93 -36.02
C SER A 35 -15.12 -47.08 -37.04
N ARG A 36 -14.48 -46.99 -38.22
CA ARG A 36 -14.44 -48.02 -39.27
C ARG A 36 -13.26 -49.01 -39.14
N SER A 37 -12.28 -48.77 -38.27
CA SER A 37 -11.05 -49.59 -38.19
C SER A 37 -10.86 -50.33 -36.85
N LEU A 38 -11.88 -50.40 -35.99
CA LEU A 38 -11.87 -51.25 -34.79
C LEU A 38 -12.20 -52.73 -35.13
N PRO A 39 -11.69 -53.72 -34.38
CA PRO A 39 -11.78 -55.12 -34.78
C PRO A 39 -13.22 -55.66 -34.73
N ASN A 40 -13.65 -56.25 -35.85
CA ASN A 40 -14.87 -57.05 -36.08
C ASN A 40 -16.23 -56.38 -35.81
N GLU A 41 -16.81 -55.80 -36.87
CA GLU A 41 -18.24 -55.44 -36.99
C GLU A 41 -19.21 -56.58 -36.60
N LYS A 42 -18.76 -57.84 -36.67
CA LYS A 42 -19.55 -59.04 -36.32
C LYS A 42 -19.68 -59.33 -34.82
N LYS A 43 -18.91 -58.69 -33.91
CA LYS A 43 -18.96 -58.98 -32.46
C LYS A 43 -20.03 -58.20 -31.68
N PHE A 44 -20.64 -57.19 -32.30
CA PHE A 44 -21.59 -56.30 -31.64
C PHE A 44 -22.96 -56.22 -32.33
N SER A 45 -23.15 -56.96 -33.43
CA SER A 45 -24.43 -57.14 -34.11
C SER A 45 -25.20 -58.31 -33.50
N SER A 46 -25.82 -58.10 -32.35
CA SER A 46 -26.92 -58.96 -31.91
C SER A 46 -28.13 -58.08 -31.60
N PRO A 47 -29.30 -58.33 -32.22
CA PRO A 47 -30.52 -57.60 -31.92
C PRO A 47 -31.04 -58.11 -30.58
N ILE A 48 -30.40 -57.71 -29.49
CA ILE A 48 -30.92 -57.96 -28.15
C ILE A 48 -32.09 -56.99 -27.99
N ARG A 49 -33.31 -57.49 -28.24
CA ARG A 49 -34.57 -56.86 -27.77
C ARG A 49 -34.61 -56.93 -26.24
N GLY A 50 -33.69 -56.21 -25.60
CA GLY A 50 -33.54 -56.14 -24.15
C GLY A 50 -33.29 -54.70 -23.72
N PRO A 51 -33.26 -54.43 -22.40
CA PRO A 51 -33.02 -53.10 -21.90
C PRO A 51 -31.67 -52.56 -22.37
N LYS A 52 -31.55 -51.27 -22.66
CA LYS A 52 -30.29 -50.62 -23.09
C LYS A 52 -29.06 -50.92 -22.21
N SER A 53 -29.26 -51.29 -20.95
CA SER A 53 -28.19 -51.72 -20.02
C SER A 53 -27.51 -53.04 -20.41
N TRP A 54 -28.10 -53.77 -21.35
CA TRP A 54 -27.58 -55.01 -21.92
C TRP A 54 -26.81 -54.76 -23.23
N HIS A 55 -26.86 -53.54 -23.77
CA HIS A 55 -26.11 -53.19 -24.97
C HIS A 55 -24.60 -53.17 -24.65
N PRO A 56 -23.76 -53.96 -25.34
CA PRO A 56 -22.33 -54.04 -25.03
C PRO A 56 -21.64 -52.68 -25.10
N ALA A 57 -21.99 -51.83 -26.07
CA ALA A 57 -21.39 -50.50 -26.19
C ALA A 57 -21.73 -49.56 -25.01
N GLN A 58 -22.87 -49.73 -24.32
CA GLN A 58 -23.17 -48.94 -23.13
C GLN A 58 -22.18 -49.28 -22.00
N ARG A 59 -21.85 -50.56 -21.83
CA ARG A 59 -20.86 -51.00 -20.84
C ARG A 59 -19.45 -50.56 -21.19
N HIS A 60 -19.06 -50.68 -22.46
CA HIS A 60 -17.76 -50.21 -22.94
C HIS A 60 -17.62 -48.70 -22.82
N GLY A 61 -18.69 -47.93 -23.08
CA GLY A 61 -18.70 -46.48 -22.87
C GLY A 61 -18.51 -46.09 -21.40
N ILE A 62 -19.22 -46.76 -20.48
CA ILE A 62 -19.03 -46.52 -19.03
C ILE A 62 -17.62 -46.91 -18.58
N HIS A 63 -17.06 -48.01 -19.10
CA HIS A 63 -15.70 -48.42 -18.76
C HIS A 63 -14.67 -47.41 -19.30
N ALA A 64 -14.81 -46.99 -20.56
CA ALA A 64 -13.98 -45.95 -21.15
C ALA A 64 -14.05 -44.62 -20.37
N MET A 65 -15.22 -44.23 -19.85
CA MET A 65 -15.34 -43.07 -18.96
C MET A 65 -14.55 -43.24 -17.66
N LYS A 66 -14.56 -44.44 -17.06
CA LYS A 66 -13.80 -44.73 -15.84
C LYS A 66 -12.30 -44.71 -16.09
N ASP A 67 -11.87 -45.17 -17.26
CA ASP A 67 -10.47 -45.23 -17.66
C ASP A 67 -9.95 -43.89 -18.21
N GLY A 68 -10.78 -42.84 -18.25
CA GLY A 68 -10.41 -41.51 -18.75
C GLY A 68 -10.41 -41.35 -20.27
N HIS A 69 -10.80 -42.39 -21.03
CA HIS A 69 -10.90 -42.38 -22.49
C HIS A 69 -12.24 -41.79 -22.96
N TYR A 70 -12.43 -40.49 -22.73
CA TYR A 70 -13.71 -39.81 -22.98
C TYR A 70 -14.09 -39.72 -24.46
N ASP A 71 -13.11 -39.65 -25.36
CA ASP A 71 -13.28 -39.69 -26.82
C ASP A 71 -13.90 -41.02 -27.26
N GLN A 72 -13.37 -42.14 -26.75
CA GLN A 72 -13.92 -43.47 -27.00
C GLN A 72 -15.30 -43.64 -26.37
N ALA A 73 -15.51 -43.10 -25.17
CA ALA A 73 -16.81 -43.12 -24.51
C ALA A 73 -17.90 -42.43 -25.36
N VAL A 74 -17.61 -41.27 -25.95
CA VAL A 74 -18.52 -40.56 -26.86
C VAL A 74 -18.90 -41.44 -28.07
N ILE A 75 -17.93 -42.13 -28.67
CA ILE A 75 -18.18 -43.02 -29.82
C ILE A 75 -19.10 -44.17 -29.40
N TYR A 76 -18.82 -44.81 -28.26
CA TYR A 76 -19.65 -45.91 -27.76
C TYR A 76 -21.07 -45.46 -27.42
N PHE A 77 -21.25 -44.32 -26.75
CA PHE A 77 -22.58 -43.79 -26.44
C PHE A 77 -23.35 -43.31 -27.68
N THR A 78 -22.66 -42.78 -28.68
CA THR A 78 -23.29 -42.40 -29.95
C THR A 78 -23.90 -43.61 -30.66
N ARG A 79 -23.18 -44.75 -30.70
CA ARG A 79 -23.71 -46.01 -31.24
C ARG A 79 -24.93 -46.52 -30.47
N VAL A 80 -24.97 -46.32 -29.15
CA VAL A 80 -26.15 -46.67 -28.34
C VAL A 80 -27.32 -45.74 -28.68
N LEU A 81 -27.08 -44.45 -28.90
CA LEU A 81 -28.11 -43.47 -29.25
C LEU A 81 -28.62 -43.61 -30.68
N GLU A 82 -27.87 -44.20 -31.61
CA GLU A 82 -28.38 -44.56 -32.94
C GLU A 82 -29.51 -45.60 -32.86
N GLN A 83 -29.43 -46.54 -31.92
CA GLN A 83 -30.45 -47.58 -31.70
C GLN A 83 -31.52 -47.17 -30.68
N TYR A 84 -31.15 -46.33 -29.71
CA TYR A 84 -32.02 -45.87 -28.62
C TYR A 84 -31.96 -44.34 -28.49
N PRO A 85 -32.45 -43.57 -29.49
CA PRO A 85 -32.30 -42.11 -29.54
C PRO A 85 -32.93 -41.38 -28.36
N ASP A 86 -33.96 -41.95 -27.74
CA ASP A 86 -34.66 -41.36 -26.59
C ASP A 86 -34.06 -41.78 -25.22
N SER A 87 -32.85 -42.35 -25.20
CA SER A 87 -32.21 -42.82 -23.97
C SER A 87 -31.68 -41.69 -23.10
N TYR A 88 -32.49 -41.23 -22.13
CA TYR A 88 -32.09 -40.22 -21.13
C TYR A 88 -30.71 -40.47 -20.50
N SER A 89 -30.46 -41.68 -19.97
CA SER A 89 -29.20 -41.94 -19.26
C SER A 89 -28.00 -41.92 -20.19
N THR A 90 -28.15 -42.41 -21.42
CA THR A 90 -27.05 -42.44 -22.40
C THR A 90 -26.76 -41.02 -22.90
N GLN A 91 -27.79 -40.18 -23.07
CA GLN A 91 -27.62 -38.74 -23.34
C GLN A 91 -26.87 -38.05 -22.20
N CYS A 92 -27.24 -38.31 -20.92
CA CYS A 92 -26.50 -37.77 -19.78
C CYS A 92 -25.05 -38.28 -19.71
N ASP A 93 -24.82 -39.59 -19.92
CA ASP A 93 -23.48 -40.18 -19.88
C ASP A 93 -22.59 -39.62 -21.02
N ARG A 94 -23.16 -39.44 -22.23
CA ARG A 94 -22.47 -38.80 -23.36
C ARG A 94 -22.20 -37.31 -23.12
N ALA A 95 -23.15 -36.59 -22.53
CA ALA A 95 -22.96 -35.20 -22.12
C ALA A 95 -21.82 -35.06 -21.10
N THR A 96 -21.74 -35.96 -20.11
CA THR A 96 -20.61 -35.98 -19.16
C THR A 96 -19.27 -36.20 -19.89
N ALA A 97 -19.21 -37.12 -20.86
CA ALA A 97 -18.01 -37.33 -21.66
C ALA A 97 -17.65 -36.09 -22.50
N PHE A 98 -18.63 -35.42 -23.11
CA PHE A 98 -18.40 -34.16 -23.82
C PHE A 98 -17.89 -33.03 -22.92
N MET A 99 -18.42 -32.89 -21.70
CA MET A 99 -17.93 -31.91 -20.74
C MET A 99 -16.47 -32.16 -20.36
N LYS A 100 -16.08 -33.42 -20.16
CA LYS A 100 -14.69 -33.80 -19.87
C LYS A 100 -13.74 -33.54 -21.05
N LEU A 101 -14.26 -33.54 -22.27
CA LEU A 101 -13.54 -33.14 -23.49
C LEU A 101 -13.58 -31.64 -23.78
N GLY A 102 -14.28 -30.84 -22.98
CA GLY A 102 -14.45 -29.38 -23.19
C GLY A 102 -15.52 -28.99 -24.21
N TYR A 103 -16.28 -29.95 -24.76
CA TYR A 103 -17.34 -29.69 -25.75
C TYR A 103 -18.68 -29.34 -25.09
N TYR A 104 -18.74 -28.21 -24.40
CA TYR A 104 -19.89 -27.82 -23.57
C TYR A 104 -21.18 -27.63 -24.39
N ASP A 105 -21.14 -27.05 -25.58
CA ASP A 105 -22.35 -26.85 -26.40
C ASP A 105 -22.99 -28.16 -26.83
N ARG A 106 -22.18 -29.18 -27.17
CA ARG A 106 -22.68 -30.53 -27.50
C ARG A 106 -23.23 -31.24 -26.28
N ALA A 107 -22.62 -31.03 -25.11
CA ALA A 107 -23.16 -31.53 -23.86
C ALA A 107 -24.54 -30.90 -23.55
N LEU A 108 -24.69 -29.58 -23.76
CA LEU A 108 -25.97 -28.88 -23.60
C LEU A 108 -27.03 -29.41 -24.56
N GLN A 109 -26.69 -29.65 -25.84
CA GLN A 109 -27.61 -30.24 -26.82
C GLN A 109 -28.12 -31.61 -26.37
N ASP A 110 -27.23 -32.49 -25.89
CA ASP A 110 -27.61 -33.80 -25.37
C ASP A 110 -28.52 -33.70 -24.13
N LEU A 111 -28.27 -32.71 -23.27
CA LEU A 111 -29.05 -32.47 -22.07
C LEU A 111 -30.42 -31.89 -22.40
N ASP A 112 -30.53 -30.96 -23.36
CA ASP A 112 -31.80 -30.41 -23.85
C ASP A 112 -32.69 -31.51 -24.44
N LEU A 113 -32.10 -32.43 -25.21
CA LEU A 113 -32.81 -33.63 -25.69
C LEU A 113 -33.24 -34.55 -24.54
N ALA A 114 -32.43 -34.70 -23.48
CA ALA A 114 -32.78 -35.48 -22.31
C ALA A 114 -33.95 -34.84 -21.52
N PHE A 115 -34.01 -33.51 -21.45
CA PHE A 115 -35.07 -32.76 -20.76
C PHE A 115 -36.43 -32.83 -21.46
N LEU A 116 -36.45 -32.84 -22.80
CA LEU A 116 -37.69 -33.06 -23.57
C LEU A 116 -38.38 -34.38 -23.20
N ARG A 117 -37.65 -35.33 -22.62
CA ARG A 117 -38.18 -36.66 -22.25
C ARG A 117 -38.45 -36.81 -20.77
N LYS A 118 -37.51 -36.41 -19.91
CA LYS A 118 -37.61 -36.61 -18.46
C LYS A 118 -37.20 -35.34 -17.69
N PRO A 119 -38.05 -34.30 -17.69
CA PRO A 119 -37.74 -33.04 -17.01
C PRO A 119 -37.72 -33.17 -15.48
N ASN A 120 -38.28 -34.25 -14.92
CA ASN A 120 -38.37 -34.50 -13.48
C ASN A 120 -37.14 -35.20 -12.87
N LYS A 121 -36.03 -35.35 -13.61
CA LYS A 121 -34.81 -36.00 -13.12
C LYS A 121 -33.73 -34.99 -12.74
N SER A 122 -33.33 -35.00 -11.46
CA SER A 122 -32.33 -34.07 -10.91
C SER A 122 -30.96 -34.13 -11.63
N ARG A 123 -30.47 -35.33 -11.96
CA ARG A 123 -29.15 -35.54 -12.60
C ARG A 123 -28.95 -34.69 -13.87
N GLY A 124 -29.96 -34.55 -14.72
CA GLY A 124 -29.85 -33.79 -15.97
C GLY A 124 -29.64 -32.31 -15.69
N TRP A 125 -30.44 -31.75 -14.77
CA TRP A 125 -30.34 -30.36 -14.33
C TRP A 125 -28.98 -30.07 -13.68
N CYS A 126 -28.45 -31.00 -12.89
CA CYS A 126 -27.11 -30.91 -12.31
C CYS A 126 -26.03 -30.80 -13.40
N LEU A 127 -26.04 -31.71 -14.37
CA LEU A 127 -25.08 -31.73 -15.48
C LEU A 127 -25.18 -30.48 -16.37
N ARG A 128 -26.40 -29.96 -16.60
CA ARG A 128 -26.58 -28.74 -17.40
C ARG A 128 -26.05 -27.51 -16.66
N GLY A 129 -26.31 -27.43 -15.35
CA GLY A 129 -25.73 -26.39 -14.51
C GLY A 129 -24.20 -26.41 -14.50
N GLU A 130 -23.58 -27.58 -14.44
CA GLU A 130 -22.12 -27.72 -14.56
C GLU A 130 -21.59 -27.30 -15.95
N ALA A 131 -22.28 -27.66 -17.04
CA ALA A 131 -21.92 -27.22 -18.37
C ALA A 131 -21.98 -25.68 -18.50
N HIS A 132 -23.02 -25.04 -17.95
CA HIS A 132 -23.13 -23.58 -17.90
C HIS A 132 -22.04 -22.94 -17.03
N TYR A 133 -21.67 -23.55 -15.91
CA TYR A 133 -20.54 -23.10 -15.09
C TYR A 133 -19.23 -23.05 -15.90
N HIS A 134 -18.94 -24.09 -16.67
CA HIS A 134 -17.76 -24.14 -17.52
C HIS A 134 -17.79 -23.11 -18.66
N GLN A 135 -18.98 -22.73 -19.15
CA GLN A 135 -19.18 -21.62 -20.09
C GLN A 135 -19.16 -20.23 -19.42
N LYS A 136 -18.89 -20.14 -18.11
CA LYS A 136 -18.97 -18.89 -17.31
C LYS A 136 -20.38 -18.25 -17.27
N ARG A 137 -21.42 -19.03 -17.59
CA ARG A 137 -22.83 -18.65 -17.52
C ARG A 137 -23.39 -18.94 -16.13
N TYR A 138 -22.90 -18.18 -15.14
CA TYR A 138 -23.10 -18.49 -13.72
C TYR A 138 -24.55 -18.34 -13.24
N GLU A 139 -25.31 -17.39 -13.77
CA GLU A 139 -26.72 -17.22 -13.38
C GLU A 139 -27.59 -18.36 -13.93
N GLU A 140 -27.38 -18.79 -15.18
CA GLU A 140 -28.07 -19.95 -15.74
C GLU A 140 -27.69 -21.25 -15.02
N ALA A 141 -26.41 -21.41 -14.68
CA ALA A 141 -25.96 -22.53 -13.86
C ALA A 141 -26.67 -22.57 -12.50
N LEU A 142 -26.83 -21.40 -11.86
CA LEU A 142 -27.49 -21.29 -10.56
C LEU A 142 -28.98 -21.67 -10.65
N ILE A 143 -29.67 -21.25 -11.72
CA ILE A 143 -31.08 -21.60 -11.97
C ILE A 143 -31.23 -23.12 -12.13
N ASP A 144 -30.42 -23.73 -12.98
CA ASP A 144 -30.47 -25.16 -13.26
C ASP A 144 -30.16 -26.01 -12.03
N LEU A 145 -29.12 -25.65 -11.26
CA LEU A 145 -28.79 -26.34 -10.01
C LEU A 145 -29.86 -26.13 -8.95
N GLY A 146 -30.51 -24.96 -8.92
CA GLY A 146 -31.70 -24.71 -8.11
C GLY A 146 -32.88 -25.61 -8.49
N HIS A 147 -33.10 -25.86 -9.77
CA HIS A 147 -34.10 -26.83 -10.24
C HIS A 147 -33.74 -28.26 -9.82
N ALA A 148 -32.47 -28.67 -9.98
CA ALA A 148 -31.99 -29.99 -9.56
C ALA A 148 -32.31 -30.27 -8.08
N LEU A 149 -32.09 -29.26 -7.22
CA LEU A 149 -32.31 -29.36 -5.77
C LEU A 149 -33.78 -29.22 -5.35
N ARG A 150 -34.64 -28.62 -6.18
CA ARG A 150 -36.11 -28.70 -5.97
C ARG A 150 -36.65 -30.11 -6.21
N LEU A 151 -36.09 -30.82 -7.19
CA LEU A 151 -36.48 -32.19 -7.52
C LEU A 151 -35.90 -33.19 -6.51
N GLU A 152 -34.65 -32.99 -6.10
CA GLU A 152 -33.94 -33.86 -5.17
C GLU A 152 -33.12 -33.00 -4.19
N PRO A 153 -33.67 -32.65 -3.01
CA PRO A 153 -33.01 -31.75 -2.06
C PRO A 153 -31.68 -32.26 -1.54
N GLU A 154 -31.49 -33.58 -1.48
CA GLU A 154 -30.28 -34.25 -0.96
C GLU A 154 -29.31 -34.67 -2.09
N ASN A 155 -29.42 -34.06 -3.28
CA ASN A 155 -28.43 -34.26 -4.34
C ASN A 155 -27.13 -33.51 -3.98
N TYR A 156 -26.18 -34.22 -3.35
CA TYR A 156 -24.92 -33.66 -2.88
C TYR A 156 -23.99 -33.18 -4.00
N GLU A 157 -24.07 -33.78 -5.19
CA GLU A 157 -23.35 -33.31 -6.38
C GLU A 157 -23.87 -31.93 -6.81
N ALA A 158 -25.20 -31.77 -6.85
CA ALA A 158 -25.83 -30.49 -7.19
C ALA A 158 -25.57 -29.41 -6.13
N LEU A 159 -25.58 -29.76 -4.83
CA LEU A 159 -25.19 -28.83 -3.75
C LEU A 159 -23.75 -28.36 -3.90
N HIS A 160 -22.81 -29.30 -4.14
CA HIS A 160 -21.40 -28.99 -4.31
C HIS A 160 -21.15 -28.12 -5.56
N SER A 161 -21.78 -28.47 -6.69
CA SER A 161 -21.68 -27.69 -7.93
C SER A 161 -22.34 -26.32 -7.81
N ARG A 162 -23.45 -26.19 -7.04
CA ARG A 162 -24.07 -24.90 -6.75
C ARG A 162 -23.19 -24.02 -5.88
N ALA A 163 -22.50 -24.60 -4.89
CA ALA A 163 -21.54 -23.87 -4.07
C ALA A 163 -20.39 -23.28 -4.90
N LYS A 164 -19.87 -24.01 -5.90
CA LYS A 164 -18.86 -23.49 -6.85
C LYS A 164 -19.37 -22.28 -7.65
N VAL A 165 -20.61 -22.33 -8.11
CA VAL A 165 -21.25 -21.22 -8.82
C VAL A 165 -21.43 -20.02 -7.89
N LEU A 166 -21.94 -20.26 -6.68
CA LEU A 166 -22.15 -19.22 -5.66
C LEU A 166 -20.86 -18.54 -5.23
N GLN A 167 -19.75 -19.28 -5.14
CA GLN A 167 -18.41 -18.72 -4.93
C GLN A 167 -18.03 -17.72 -6.03
N LYS A 168 -18.24 -18.07 -7.31
CA LYS A 168 -17.94 -17.17 -8.44
C LYS A 168 -18.85 -15.94 -8.49
N LEU A 169 -20.07 -16.06 -8.00
CA LEU A 169 -21.03 -14.95 -7.86
C LEU A 169 -20.83 -14.10 -6.59
N GLY A 170 -19.86 -14.44 -5.72
CA GLY A 170 -19.64 -13.74 -4.45
C GLY A 170 -20.72 -13.98 -3.39
N ARG A 171 -21.63 -14.94 -3.60
CA ARG A 171 -22.74 -15.27 -2.69
C ARG A 171 -22.30 -16.34 -1.67
N TYR A 172 -21.31 -15.99 -0.85
CA TYR A 172 -20.58 -16.94 0.01
C TYR A 172 -21.46 -17.66 1.03
N HIS A 173 -22.37 -16.94 1.70
CA HIS A 173 -23.24 -17.52 2.75
C HIS A 173 -24.06 -18.72 2.24
N ASN A 174 -24.68 -18.58 1.07
CA ASN A 174 -25.47 -19.66 0.46
C ASN A 174 -24.59 -20.86 0.06
N GLY A 175 -23.37 -20.59 -0.42
CA GLY A 175 -22.42 -21.65 -0.77
C GLY A 175 -21.94 -22.44 0.45
N ILE A 176 -21.71 -21.76 1.57
CA ILE A 176 -21.36 -22.38 2.86
C ILE A 176 -22.48 -23.29 3.36
N GLU A 177 -23.74 -22.85 3.27
CA GLU A 177 -24.91 -23.63 3.68
C GLU A 177 -25.06 -24.91 2.83
N ASP A 178 -24.89 -24.80 1.52
CA ASP A 178 -24.92 -25.97 0.61
C ASP A 178 -23.85 -26.99 0.98
N LEU A 179 -22.62 -26.54 1.23
CA LEU A 179 -21.51 -27.41 1.61
C LEU A 179 -21.67 -27.96 3.03
N TYR A 180 -22.29 -27.22 3.94
CA TYR A 180 -22.64 -27.72 5.26
C TYR A 180 -23.54 -28.95 5.16
N ARG A 181 -24.55 -28.93 4.30
CA ARG A 181 -25.43 -30.08 4.06
C ARG A 181 -24.67 -31.29 3.49
N VAL A 182 -23.76 -31.05 2.54
CA VAL A 182 -22.89 -32.11 1.98
C VAL A 182 -21.99 -32.72 3.06
N ILE A 183 -21.34 -31.89 3.88
CA ILE A 183 -20.41 -32.35 4.93
C ILE A 183 -21.15 -33.03 6.09
N LYS A 184 -22.38 -32.62 6.39
CA LYS A 184 -23.23 -33.28 7.39
C LYS A 184 -23.56 -34.71 6.97
N ALA A 185 -23.87 -34.94 5.70
CA ALA A 185 -24.15 -36.28 5.15
C ALA A 185 -22.87 -37.10 4.94
N HIS A 186 -21.80 -36.45 4.48
CA HIS A 186 -20.52 -37.07 4.17
C HIS A 186 -19.35 -36.36 4.87
N PRO A 187 -19.11 -36.63 6.18
CA PRO A 187 -18.11 -35.90 6.97
C PRO A 187 -16.66 -36.02 6.50
N LYS A 188 -16.36 -37.01 5.67
CA LYS A 188 -15.01 -37.24 5.11
C LYS A 188 -14.87 -36.77 3.66
N ASN A 189 -15.84 -36.02 3.12
CA ASN A 189 -15.76 -35.48 1.78
C ASN A 189 -14.73 -34.34 1.72
N ALA A 190 -13.51 -34.67 1.30
CA ALA A 190 -12.38 -33.74 1.24
C ALA A 190 -12.65 -32.57 0.28
N SER A 191 -13.29 -32.80 -0.88
CA SER A 191 -13.55 -31.73 -1.85
C SER A 191 -14.56 -30.71 -1.32
N ALA A 192 -15.59 -31.16 -0.60
CA ALA A 192 -16.57 -30.28 0.03
C ALA A 192 -15.94 -29.47 1.18
N LEU A 193 -15.09 -30.09 1.99
CA LEU A 193 -14.34 -29.41 3.06
C LEU A 193 -13.38 -28.36 2.48
N GLN A 194 -12.61 -28.71 1.45
CA GLN A 194 -11.71 -27.78 0.76
C GLN A 194 -12.47 -26.58 0.22
N LEU A 195 -13.54 -26.81 -0.57
CA LEU A 195 -14.31 -25.73 -1.17
C LEU A 195 -14.97 -24.83 -0.12
N ARG A 196 -15.42 -25.39 1.01
CA ARG A 196 -16.00 -24.59 2.09
C ARG A 196 -14.94 -23.74 2.78
N GLY A 197 -13.76 -24.32 3.03
CA GLY A 197 -12.59 -23.59 3.52
C GLY A 197 -12.15 -22.45 2.59
N GLU A 198 -12.11 -22.68 1.28
CA GLU A 198 -11.82 -21.64 0.28
C GLU A 198 -12.86 -20.52 0.30
N ILE A 199 -14.15 -20.85 0.38
CA ILE A 199 -15.23 -19.86 0.48
C ILE A 199 -15.13 -19.07 1.80
N TYR A 200 -14.81 -19.72 2.92
CA TYR A 200 -14.54 -19.03 4.18
C TYR A 200 -13.38 -18.04 4.07
N CYS A 201 -12.26 -18.43 3.42
CA CYS A 201 -11.15 -17.51 3.14
C CYS A 201 -11.59 -16.31 2.30
N LEU A 202 -12.38 -16.53 1.24
CA LEU A 202 -12.92 -15.43 0.40
C LEU A 202 -13.88 -14.51 1.17
N ALA A 203 -14.61 -15.07 2.14
CA ALA A 203 -15.46 -14.32 3.05
C ALA A 203 -14.68 -13.65 4.21
N LYS A 204 -13.34 -13.77 4.24
CA LYS A 204 -12.45 -13.30 5.33
C LYS A 204 -12.73 -13.94 6.70
N GLN A 205 -13.35 -15.13 6.70
CA GLN A 205 -13.66 -15.95 7.86
C GLN A 205 -12.57 -17.01 8.05
N TYR A 206 -11.35 -16.55 8.34
CA TYR A 206 -10.16 -17.42 8.33
C TYR A 206 -10.15 -18.44 9.48
N LEU A 207 -10.75 -18.11 10.63
CA LEU A 207 -10.83 -19.01 11.79
C LEU A 207 -11.69 -20.23 11.49
N GLU A 208 -12.77 -20.04 10.75
CA GLU A 208 -13.70 -21.08 10.31
C GLU A 208 -13.14 -21.92 9.16
N ALA A 209 -12.28 -21.32 8.31
CA ALA A 209 -11.63 -22.01 7.21
C ALA A 209 -10.64 -23.10 7.69
N ILE A 210 -9.85 -22.80 8.72
CA ILE A 210 -8.73 -23.66 9.16
C ILE A 210 -9.14 -25.10 9.52
N PRO A 211 -10.20 -25.35 10.33
CA PRO A 211 -10.65 -26.70 10.66
C PRO A 211 -11.04 -27.51 9.43
N ASP A 212 -11.71 -26.88 8.46
CA ASP A 212 -12.15 -27.54 7.23
C ASP A 212 -10.96 -27.89 6.33
N LEU A 213 -10.03 -26.96 6.13
CA LEU A 213 -8.80 -27.21 5.37
C LEU A 213 -7.93 -28.29 6.03
N THR A 214 -7.88 -28.32 7.36
CA THR A 214 -7.15 -29.34 8.12
C THR A 214 -7.77 -30.73 7.96
N ARG A 215 -9.11 -30.82 8.01
CA ARG A 215 -9.82 -32.09 7.74
C ARG A 215 -9.70 -32.49 6.27
N ALA A 216 -9.70 -31.54 5.35
CA ALA A 216 -9.49 -31.81 3.94
C ALA A 216 -8.11 -32.43 3.69
N LEU A 217 -7.04 -31.93 4.34
CA LEU A 217 -5.71 -32.54 4.29
C LEU A 217 -5.63 -33.94 4.91
N LEU A 218 -6.47 -34.22 5.92
CA LEU A 218 -6.51 -35.54 6.55
C LEU A 218 -7.20 -36.60 5.66
N TYR A 219 -8.18 -36.18 4.85
CA TYR A 219 -9.02 -37.10 4.08
C TYR A 219 -8.73 -37.10 2.56
N GLY A 220 -8.08 -36.06 2.03
CA GLY A 220 -7.69 -35.95 0.63
C GLY A 220 -6.35 -36.63 0.34
N GLN A 221 -6.22 -37.23 -0.85
CA GLN A 221 -4.98 -37.89 -1.28
C GLN A 221 -4.26 -37.20 -2.45
N ASP A 222 -4.93 -36.29 -3.20
CA ASP A 222 -4.41 -35.84 -4.51
C ASP A 222 -4.18 -34.31 -4.67
N ASP A 223 -4.78 -33.43 -3.86
CA ASP A 223 -4.69 -31.95 -4.02
C ASP A 223 -4.26 -31.22 -2.73
N HIS A 224 -3.31 -31.79 -2.00
CA HIS A 224 -2.87 -31.23 -0.72
C HIS A 224 -2.05 -29.94 -0.86
N ILE A 225 -1.37 -29.68 -1.98
CA ILE A 225 -0.61 -28.44 -2.23
C ILE A 225 -1.55 -27.22 -2.22
N SER A 226 -2.67 -27.30 -2.96
CA SER A 226 -3.66 -26.21 -3.02
C SER A 226 -4.26 -25.93 -1.64
N ILE A 227 -4.57 -26.99 -0.89
CA ILE A 227 -5.12 -26.89 0.46
C ILE A 227 -4.10 -26.30 1.44
N LEU A 228 -2.84 -26.77 1.43
CA LEU A 228 -1.75 -26.22 2.25
C LEU A 228 -1.53 -24.74 1.95
N ARG A 229 -1.51 -24.34 0.67
CA ARG A 229 -1.36 -22.93 0.26
C ARG A 229 -2.51 -22.08 0.78
N THR A 230 -3.74 -22.57 0.65
CA THR A 230 -4.94 -21.87 1.12
C THR A 230 -4.95 -21.73 2.63
N ARG A 231 -4.53 -22.78 3.37
CA ARG A 231 -4.44 -22.76 4.83
C ARG A 231 -3.28 -21.91 5.34
N GLY A 232 -2.12 -21.97 4.69
CA GLY A 232 -0.97 -21.11 4.95
C GLY A 232 -1.32 -19.63 4.77
N ASN A 233 -2.04 -19.29 3.70
CA ASN A 233 -2.57 -17.93 3.51
C ASN A 233 -3.53 -17.53 4.64
N ALA A 234 -4.45 -18.42 5.04
CA ALA A 234 -5.37 -18.14 6.16
C ALA A 234 -4.63 -17.94 7.49
N TYR A 235 -3.58 -18.72 7.76
CA TYR A 235 -2.72 -18.52 8.93
C TYR A 235 -1.97 -17.19 8.88
N ARG A 236 -1.45 -16.79 7.71
CA ARG A 236 -0.80 -15.49 7.53
C ARG A 236 -1.73 -14.33 7.87
N GLU A 237 -2.97 -14.36 7.36
CA GLU A 237 -3.98 -13.32 7.62
C GLU A 237 -4.38 -13.24 9.11
N LEU A 238 -4.26 -14.35 9.84
CA LEU A 238 -4.45 -14.40 11.29
C LEU A 238 -3.19 -14.08 12.10
N HIS A 239 -2.09 -13.66 11.46
CA HIS A 239 -0.78 -13.44 12.08
C HIS A 239 -0.21 -14.68 12.80
N ARG A 240 -0.63 -15.88 12.40
CA ARG A 240 -0.09 -17.17 12.86
C ARG A 240 1.06 -17.59 11.95
N LEU A 241 2.16 -16.84 12.04
CA LEU A 241 3.24 -16.86 11.05
C LEU A 241 4.00 -18.20 11.05
N ASP A 242 4.21 -18.82 12.21
CA ASP A 242 4.90 -20.11 12.32
C ASP A 242 4.12 -21.26 11.65
N GLU A 243 2.80 -21.32 11.87
CA GLU A 243 1.96 -22.33 11.21
C GLU A 243 1.84 -22.09 9.70
N ALA A 244 1.85 -20.83 9.27
CA ALA A 244 1.89 -20.49 7.85
C ALA A 244 3.20 -20.97 7.21
N LEU A 245 4.36 -20.68 7.84
CA LEU A 245 5.66 -21.16 7.38
C LEU A 245 5.69 -22.68 7.27
N HIS A 246 5.19 -23.40 8.28
CA HIS A 246 5.16 -24.87 8.28
C HIS A 246 4.40 -25.45 7.08
N ASP A 247 3.28 -24.83 6.67
CA ASP A 247 2.53 -25.27 5.51
C ASP A 247 3.26 -24.98 4.20
N PHE A 248 3.92 -23.83 4.08
CA PHE A 248 4.72 -23.51 2.90
C PHE A 248 6.01 -24.34 2.79
N ASP A 249 6.65 -24.66 3.93
CA ASP A 249 7.81 -25.54 3.99
C ASP A 249 7.47 -26.96 3.55
N LYS A 250 6.27 -27.46 3.91
CA LYS A 250 5.79 -28.75 3.40
C LYS A 250 5.66 -28.75 1.88
N ILE A 251 5.10 -27.69 1.30
CA ILE A 251 4.99 -27.57 -0.16
C ILE A 251 6.38 -27.58 -0.78
N LEU A 252 7.32 -26.80 -0.26
CA LEU A 252 8.69 -26.71 -0.81
C LEU A 252 9.53 -27.97 -0.56
N LYS A 253 9.19 -28.78 0.45
CA LYS A 253 9.83 -30.09 0.65
C LYS A 253 9.46 -31.07 -0.47
N GLU A 254 8.26 -30.97 -1.01
CA GLU A 254 7.78 -31.83 -2.09
C GLU A 254 8.08 -31.27 -3.48
N VAL A 255 7.90 -29.95 -3.64
CA VAL A 255 8.15 -29.20 -4.87
C VAL A 255 9.10 -28.03 -4.57
N PRO A 256 10.42 -28.28 -4.55
CA PRO A 256 11.42 -27.28 -4.15
C PRO A 256 11.45 -26.02 -5.02
N ASP A 257 11.04 -26.13 -6.27
CA ASP A 257 11.10 -25.06 -7.26
C ASP A 257 9.73 -24.41 -7.52
N HIS A 258 8.80 -24.53 -6.56
CA HIS A 258 7.49 -23.89 -6.66
C HIS A 258 7.57 -22.38 -6.37
N VAL A 259 7.74 -21.59 -7.43
CA VAL A 259 7.97 -20.14 -7.37
C VAL A 259 6.89 -19.40 -6.58
N GLU A 260 5.61 -19.72 -6.79
CA GLU A 260 4.52 -19.07 -6.06
C GLU A 260 4.69 -19.26 -4.54
N THR A 261 5.04 -20.46 -4.09
CA THR A 261 5.25 -20.71 -2.66
C THR A 261 6.48 -19.98 -2.11
N LEU A 262 7.58 -19.89 -2.87
CA LEU A 262 8.74 -19.11 -2.45
C LEU A 262 8.37 -17.65 -2.21
N ILE A 263 7.56 -17.05 -3.11
CA ILE A 263 7.08 -15.66 -2.95
C ILE A 263 6.18 -15.54 -1.70
N GLN A 264 5.22 -16.45 -1.51
CA GLN A 264 4.32 -16.41 -0.34
C GLN A 264 5.08 -16.60 0.98
N ARG A 265 6.09 -17.48 1.01
CA ARG A 265 6.94 -17.71 2.18
C ARG A 265 7.83 -16.50 2.48
N ALA A 266 8.38 -15.87 1.43
CA ALA A 266 9.13 -14.63 1.57
C ALA A 266 8.30 -13.50 2.19
N GLU A 267 7.01 -13.40 1.86
CA GLU A 267 6.11 -12.42 2.51
C GLU A 267 5.97 -12.66 4.01
N ILE A 268 5.94 -13.92 4.45
CA ILE A 268 5.90 -14.25 5.88
C ILE A 268 7.22 -13.88 6.55
N PHE A 269 8.37 -14.23 5.94
CA PHE A 269 9.66 -13.80 6.45
C PHE A 269 9.75 -12.27 6.55
N ASN A 270 9.17 -11.54 5.59
CA ASN A 270 9.11 -10.08 5.67
C ASN A 270 8.28 -9.59 6.87
N LEU A 271 7.12 -10.20 7.12
CA LEU A 271 6.29 -9.89 8.29
C LEU A 271 7.00 -10.19 9.62
N MET A 272 7.84 -11.23 9.64
CA MET A 272 8.68 -11.59 10.79
C MET A 272 9.93 -10.72 10.93
N ARG A 273 10.20 -9.81 9.97
CA ARG A 273 11.44 -9.03 9.84
C ARG A 273 12.70 -9.88 9.65
N ASP A 274 12.54 -11.10 9.15
CA ASP A 274 13.64 -11.96 8.72
C ASP A 274 14.03 -11.61 7.28
N HIS A 275 14.83 -10.55 7.16
CA HIS A 275 15.23 -10.03 5.86
C HIS A 275 16.14 -10.99 5.08
N GLU A 276 16.90 -11.85 5.77
CA GLU A 276 17.84 -12.78 5.14
C GLU A 276 17.10 -13.89 4.39
N ASN A 277 16.17 -14.59 5.07
CA ASN A 277 15.40 -15.66 4.44
C ASN A 277 14.42 -15.10 3.39
N CYS A 278 13.85 -13.92 3.64
CA CYS A 278 13.02 -13.21 2.65
C CYS A 278 13.80 -12.95 1.35
N LEU A 279 15.01 -12.38 1.46
CA LEU A 279 15.85 -12.09 0.30
C LEU A 279 16.28 -13.36 -0.44
N SER A 280 16.59 -14.42 0.29
CA SER A 280 16.98 -15.73 -0.26
C SER A 280 15.86 -16.31 -1.13
N ASP A 281 14.63 -16.37 -0.60
CA ASP A 281 13.47 -16.93 -1.31
C ASP A 281 13.11 -16.12 -2.55
N LEU A 282 13.09 -14.78 -2.45
CA LEU A 282 12.81 -13.91 -3.60
C LEU A 282 13.90 -14.01 -4.67
N THR A 283 15.16 -14.15 -4.27
CA THR A 283 16.26 -14.34 -5.21
C THR A 283 16.15 -15.68 -5.92
N ARG A 284 15.81 -16.76 -5.20
CA ARG A 284 15.56 -18.08 -5.80
C ARG A 284 14.35 -18.04 -6.74
N ALA A 285 13.26 -17.38 -6.36
CA ALA A 285 12.08 -17.19 -7.21
C ALA A 285 12.44 -16.50 -8.54
N ILE A 286 13.25 -15.45 -8.50
CA ILE A 286 13.74 -14.74 -9.70
C ILE A 286 14.67 -15.61 -10.55
N GLN A 287 15.51 -16.43 -9.93
CA GLN A 287 16.39 -17.37 -10.66
C GLN A 287 15.59 -18.42 -11.43
N LEU A 288 14.50 -18.92 -10.83
CA LEU A 288 13.61 -19.90 -11.44
C LEU A 288 12.71 -19.28 -12.52
N GLU A 289 12.18 -18.08 -12.28
CA GLU A 289 11.36 -17.33 -13.23
C GLU A 289 11.88 -15.89 -13.40
N PRO A 290 12.82 -15.66 -14.34
CA PRO A 290 13.41 -14.34 -14.56
C PRO A 290 12.45 -13.27 -15.11
N GLN A 291 11.22 -13.64 -15.50
CA GLN A 291 10.18 -12.71 -15.94
C GLN A 291 9.09 -12.49 -14.89
N ASN A 292 9.27 -12.98 -13.66
CA ASN A 292 8.29 -12.84 -12.60
C ASN A 292 8.31 -11.43 -11.99
N VAL A 293 7.44 -10.55 -12.50
CA VAL A 293 7.30 -9.15 -12.05
C VAL A 293 7.10 -9.07 -10.53
N LEU A 294 6.21 -9.90 -9.98
CA LEU A 294 5.88 -9.89 -8.55
C LEU A 294 7.11 -10.16 -7.67
N ALA A 295 7.96 -11.12 -8.05
CA ALA A 295 9.17 -11.45 -7.30
C ALA A 295 10.16 -10.26 -7.26
N TYR A 296 10.38 -9.59 -8.40
CA TYR A 296 11.20 -8.37 -8.45
C TYR A 296 10.59 -7.26 -7.60
N THR A 297 9.28 -7.02 -7.69
CA THR A 297 8.62 -5.95 -6.93
C THR A 297 8.68 -6.18 -5.42
N LYS A 298 8.48 -7.43 -4.98
CA LYS A 298 8.60 -7.80 -3.56
C LYS A 298 10.03 -7.66 -3.06
N ARG A 299 11.04 -8.01 -3.88
CA ARG A 299 12.46 -7.81 -3.52
C ARG A 299 12.84 -6.34 -3.50
N GLY A 300 12.32 -5.55 -4.43
CA GLY A 300 12.45 -4.10 -4.45
C GLY A 300 11.86 -3.45 -3.20
N LEU A 301 10.67 -3.89 -2.77
CA LEU A 301 10.04 -3.44 -1.53
C LEU A 301 10.86 -3.80 -0.29
N LEU A 302 11.39 -5.03 -0.22
CA LEU A 302 12.29 -5.44 0.87
C LEU A 302 13.55 -4.56 0.91
N ASN A 303 14.16 -4.29 -0.25
CA ASN A 303 15.31 -3.41 -0.36
C ASN A 303 14.99 -1.96 0.06
N LEU A 304 13.79 -1.45 -0.25
CA LEU A 304 13.31 -0.16 0.26
C LEU A 304 13.23 -0.15 1.79
N GLN A 305 12.68 -1.19 2.41
CA GLN A 305 12.60 -1.32 3.87
C GLN A 305 13.99 -1.37 4.53
N MET A 306 14.95 -2.00 3.86
CA MET A 306 16.36 -2.02 4.28
C MET A 306 17.12 -0.72 3.92
N ARG A 307 16.46 0.29 3.34
CA ARG A 307 17.05 1.56 2.85
C ARG A 307 18.14 1.38 1.79
N GLN A 308 18.12 0.26 1.06
CA GLN A 308 19.03 -0.03 -0.06
C GLN A 308 18.42 0.48 -1.37
N TYR A 309 18.32 1.80 -1.50
CA TYR A 309 17.55 2.45 -2.57
C TYR A 309 18.03 2.09 -3.99
N ASP A 310 19.34 1.97 -4.21
CA ASP A 310 19.88 1.62 -5.54
C ASP A 310 19.46 0.21 -5.98
N ARG A 311 19.50 -0.75 -5.06
CA ARG A 311 19.05 -2.13 -5.32
C ARG A 311 17.54 -2.20 -5.51
N ALA A 312 16.80 -1.44 -4.70
CA ALA A 312 15.35 -1.32 -4.86
C ALA A 312 14.97 -0.78 -6.25
N LEU A 313 15.62 0.31 -6.70
CA LEU A 313 15.40 0.87 -8.03
C LEU A 313 15.78 -0.10 -9.14
N TRP A 314 16.88 -0.85 -9.00
CA TRP A 314 17.28 -1.83 -10.01
C TRP A 314 16.21 -2.92 -10.19
N ASP A 315 15.72 -3.49 -9.09
CA ASP A 315 14.66 -4.50 -9.13
C ASP A 315 13.36 -3.94 -9.72
N LEU A 316 12.94 -2.75 -9.29
CA LEU A 316 11.68 -2.13 -9.72
C LEU A 316 11.73 -1.64 -11.17
N ASN A 317 12.88 -1.17 -11.64
CA ASN A 317 13.08 -0.86 -13.06
C ASN A 317 12.97 -2.11 -13.90
N THR A 318 13.57 -3.22 -13.47
CA THR A 318 13.47 -4.51 -14.16
C THR A 318 12.01 -5.00 -14.20
N ALA A 319 11.28 -4.90 -13.08
CA ALA A 319 9.85 -5.24 -13.01
C ALA A 319 9.01 -4.43 -14.02
N ILE A 320 9.30 -3.13 -14.15
CA ILE A 320 8.59 -2.20 -15.04
C ILE A 320 9.03 -2.37 -16.50
N GLU A 321 10.26 -2.80 -16.77
CA GLU A 321 10.70 -3.20 -18.11
C GLU A 321 9.94 -4.45 -18.59
N ILE A 322 9.74 -5.43 -17.70
CA ILE A 322 8.97 -6.65 -17.99
C ILE A 322 7.47 -6.32 -18.17
N ASN A 323 6.88 -5.55 -17.25
CA ASN A 323 5.50 -5.08 -17.34
C ASN A 323 5.37 -3.59 -17.04
N PRO A 324 5.32 -2.72 -18.07
CA PRO A 324 5.24 -1.28 -17.89
C PRO A 324 3.97 -0.77 -17.21
N ASN A 325 2.92 -1.59 -17.13
CA ASN A 325 1.62 -1.22 -16.61
C ASN A 325 1.25 -2.01 -15.35
N ASP A 326 2.24 -2.49 -14.59
CA ASP A 326 2.01 -3.06 -13.26
C ASP A 326 1.85 -1.95 -12.22
N PRO A 327 0.65 -1.74 -11.64
CA PRO A 327 0.39 -0.64 -10.71
C PRO A 327 1.21 -0.78 -9.42
N TYR A 328 1.38 -2.01 -8.92
CA TYR A 328 2.09 -2.26 -7.67
C TYR A 328 3.59 -1.94 -7.78
N SER A 329 4.22 -2.28 -8.90
CA SER A 329 5.62 -1.91 -9.16
C SER A 329 5.81 -0.40 -9.27
N LEU A 330 4.88 0.29 -9.94
CA LEU A 330 4.88 1.74 -10.05
C LEU A 330 4.72 2.40 -8.69
N SER A 331 3.81 1.91 -7.83
CA SER A 331 3.63 2.47 -6.49
C SER A 331 4.89 2.33 -5.64
N VAL A 332 5.49 1.13 -5.60
CA VAL A 332 6.71 0.89 -4.81
C VAL A 332 7.89 1.71 -5.35
N ARG A 333 8.03 1.87 -6.67
CA ARG A 333 9.10 2.72 -7.24
C ARG A 333 8.85 4.20 -6.95
N GLY A 334 7.60 4.63 -6.96
CA GLY A 334 7.19 5.96 -6.51
C GLY A 334 7.59 6.24 -5.06
N ASP A 335 7.42 5.26 -4.17
CA ASP A 335 7.84 5.35 -2.77
C ASP A 335 9.36 5.43 -2.63
N VAL A 336 10.11 4.64 -3.40
CA VAL A 336 11.58 4.75 -3.44
C VAL A 336 12.01 6.15 -3.91
N TYR A 337 11.39 6.68 -4.96
CA TYR A 337 11.66 8.04 -5.44
C TYR A 337 11.33 9.13 -4.42
N LEU A 338 10.27 8.95 -3.63
CA LEU A 338 9.93 9.85 -2.52
C LEU A 338 11.07 9.86 -1.48
N GLU A 339 11.54 8.69 -1.05
CA GLU A 339 12.59 8.56 -0.03
C GLU A 339 13.93 9.18 -0.45
N ILE A 340 14.34 9.01 -1.71
CA ILE A 340 15.59 9.59 -2.23
C ILE A 340 15.45 11.05 -2.67
N GLY A 341 14.26 11.65 -2.56
CA GLY A 341 14.00 13.05 -2.92
C GLY A 341 13.79 13.35 -4.41
N LEU A 342 13.62 12.32 -5.25
CA LEU A 342 13.28 12.46 -6.67
C LEU A 342 11.77 12.65 -6.87
N TYR A 343 11.24 13.71 -6.27
CA TYR A 343 9.79 13.99 -6.17
C TYR A 343 9.07 14.04 -7.52
N LYS A 344 9.71 14.57 -8.57
CA LYS A 344 9.09 14.64 -9.90
C LYS A 344 8.87 13.25 -10.51
N SER A 345 9.87 12.37 -10.39
CA SER A 345 9.76 10.97 -10.84
C SER A 345 8.74 10.19 -10.01
N ALA A 346 8.71 10.43 -8.69
CA ALA A 346 7.70 9.85 -7.81
C ALA A 346 6.28 10.19 -8.29
N LEU A 347 5.99 11.46 -8.59
CA LEU A 347 4.67 11.87 -9.08
C LEU A 347 4.28 11.20 -10.40
N VAL A 348 5.23 10.99 -11.32
CA VAL A 348 4.95 10.32 -12.60
C VAL A 348 4.45 8.90 -12.36
N ASP A 349 5.17 8.12 -11.56
CA ASP A 349 4.81 6.72 -11.29
C ASP A 349 3.53 6.61 -10.45
N LEU A 350 3.37 7.44 -9.41
CA LEU A 350 2.19 7.42 -8.54
C LEU A 350 0.92 7.84 -9.30
N ASN A 351 1.01 8.81 -10.21
CA ASN A 351 -0.10 9.19 -11.08
C ASN A 351 -0.47 8.05 -12.03
N LYS A 352 0.53 7.45 -12.70
CA LYS A 352 0.30 6.33 -13.61
C LYS A 352 -0.33 5.14 -12.88
N CYS A 353 0.11 4.84 -11.65
CA CYS A 353 -0.49 3.81 -10.81
C CYS A 353 -2.00 4.05 -10.57
N LEU A 354 -2.37 5.28 -10.21
CA LEU A 354 -3.78 5.65 -9.94
C LEU A 354 -4.66 5.69 -11.21
N GLU A 355 -4.07 5.87 -12.38
CA GLU A 355 -4.75 5.77 -13.67
C GLU A 355 -5.02 4.31 -14.08
N LEU A 356 -4.07 3.41 -13.80
CA LEU A 356 -4.15 1.99 -14.18
C LEU A 356 -5.04 1.16 -13.26
N ASP A 357 -4.95 1.38 -11.95
CA ASP A 357 -5.77 0.67 -10.97
C ASP A 357 -6.69 1.63 -10.19
N PRO A 358 -7.98 1.72 -10.56
CA PRO A 358 -8.95 2.48 -9.79
C PRO A 358 -9.40 1.72 -8.53
N SER A 359 -8.95 0.49 -8.29
CA SER A 359 -9.38 -0.31 -7.16
C SER A 359 -9.01 0.33 -5.83
N ASP A 360 -9.88 0.15 -4.85
CA ASP A 360 -9.70 0.70 -3.51
C ASP A 360 -8.51 0.10 -2.74
N SER A 361 -7.97 -1.05 -3.18
CA SER A 361 -7.02 -1.84 -2.39
C SER A 361 -5.68 -1.15 -2.21
N ILE A 362 -5.17 -0.46 -3.23
CA ILE A 362 -3.88 0.25 -3.18
C ILE A 362 -4.04 1.77 -3.32
N ARG A 363 -5.24 2.24 -3.69
CA ARG A 363 -5.49 3.67 -3.95
C ARG A 363 -5.17 4.55 -2.74
N THR A 364 -5.56 4.13 -1.54
CA THR A 364 -5.31 4.90 -0.31
C THR A 364 -3.81 5.08 -0.06
N SER A 365 -3.02 4.01 -0.09
CA SER A 365 -1.57 4.11 0.16
C SER A 365 -0.86 4.96 -0.91
N VAL A 366 -1.23 4.80 -2.18
CA VAL A 366 -0.65 5.60 -3.28
C VAL A 366 -1.00 7.09 -3.13
N MET A 367 -2.22 7.41 -2.71
CA MET A 367 -2.64 8.80 -2.44
C MET A 367 -1.89 9.40 -1.23
N ILE A 368 -1.61 8.60 -0.19
CA ILE A 368 -0.79 9.01 0.96
C ILE A 368 0.65 9.33 0.50
N SER A 369 1.26 8.44 -0.28
CA SER A 369 2.60 8.67 -0.86
C SER A 369 2.61 9.92 -1.73
N ARG A 370 1.61 10.09 -2.60
CA ARG A 370 1.52 11.25 -3.49
C ARG A 370 1.30 12.55 -2.74
N ALA A 371 0.44 12.56 -1.72
CA ALA A 371 0.26 13.71 -0.84
C ALA A 371 1.55 14.06 -0.09
N SER A 372 2.32 13.06 0.34
CA SER A 372 3.65 13.27 0.93
C SER A 372 4.63 13.91 -0.04
N VAL A 373 4.63 13.50 -1.31
CA VAL A 373 5.43 14.12 -2.37
C VAL A 373 4.99 15.57 -2.61
N TYR A 374 3.69 15.83 -2.73
CA TYR A 374 3.16 17.19 -2.88
C TYR A 374 3.54 18.10 -1.71
N ARG A 375 3.44 17.60 -0.47
CA ARG A 375 3.90 18.31 0.73
C ARG A 375 5.38 18.66 0.67
N LYS A 376 6.25 17.75 0.21
CA LYS A 376 7.70 18.02 0.06
C LYS A 376 7.99 19.05 -1.04
N LEU A 377 7.14 19.13 -2.07
CA LEU A 377 7.20 20.13 -3.14
C LEU A 377 6.48 21.45 -2.81
N ASP A 378 5.95 21.59 -1.58
CA ASP A 378 5.15 22.74 -1.14
C ASP A 378 3.85 22.97 -1.93
N ARG A 379 3.39 21.93 -2.65
CA ARG A 379 2.14 21.89 -3.42
C ARG A 379 0.97 21.52 -2.50
N CYS A 380 0.67 22.44 -1.58
CA CYS A 380 -0.24 22.16 -0.47
C CYS A 380 -1.69 21.89 -0.94
N GLU A 381 -2.18 22.60 -1.95
CA GLU A 381 -3.55 22.42 -2.46
C GLU A 381 -3.78 21.01 -3.02
N GLU A 382 -2.86 20.51 -3.83
CA GLU A 382 -2.96 19.16 -4.39
C GLU A 382 -2.82 18.07 -3.32
N ALA A 383 -1.97 18.30 -2.31
CA ALA A 383 -1.89 17.39 -1.16
C ALA A 383 -3.23 17.31 -0.42
N LEU A 384 -3.88 18.45 -0.15
CA LEU A 384 -5.18 18.49 0.53
C LEU A 384 -6.28 17.76 -0.25
N VAL A 385 -6.28 17.83 -1.58
CA VAL A 385 -7.25 17.10 -2.41
C VAL A 385 -7.18 15.58 -2.17
N ASP A 386 -5.98 15.02 -2.14
CA ASP A 386 -5.80 13.59 -1.91
C ASP A 386 -6.16 13.20 -0.47
N LEU A 387 -5.70 13.98 0.51
CA LEU A 387 -5.94 13.71 1.93
C LEU A 387 -7.43 13.82 2.29
N ASN A 388 -8.14 14.81 1.74
CA ASN A 388 -9.58 14.95 1.98
C ASN A 388 -10.37 13.78 1.39
N LYS A 389 -10.03 13.29 0.20
CA LYS A 389 -10.67 12.10 -0.39
C LYS A 389 -10.47 10.84 0.45
N ILE A 390 -9.29 10.66 1.05
CA ILE A 390 -9.03 9.55 1.97
C ILE A 390 -9.95 9.68 3.19
N LEU A 391 -10.01 10.88 3.78
CA LEU A 391 -10.74 11.15 5.02
C LEU A 391 -12.26 11.21 4.84
N GLU A 392 -12.76 11.45 3.62
CA GLU A 392 -14.18 11.27 3.26
C GLU A 392 -14.61 9.80 3.36
N LYS A 393 -13.71 8.87 3.03
CA LYS A 393 -13.96 7.43 3.08
C LYS A 393 -13.68 6.84 4.45
N ASP A 394 -12.57 7.23 5.04
CA ASP A 394 -12.12 6.79 6.36
C ASP A 394 -11.67 8.00 7.19
N GLN A 395 -12.59 8.54 7.98
CA GLN A 395 -12.36 9.70 8.83
C GLN A 395 -11.28 9.46 9.90
N ASN A 396 -10.95 8.19 10.17
CA ASN A 396 -9.97 7.78 11.19
C ASN A 396 -8.67 7.26 10.55
N ASN A 397 -8.34 7.69 9.34
CA ASN A 397 -7.06 7.36 8.73
C ASN A 397 -5.93 8.19 9.37
N PHE A 398 -5.13 7.54 10.23
CA PHE A 398 -4.04 8.18 10.96
C PHE A 398 -3.04 8.92 10.06
N GLU A 399 -2.55 8.25 9.01
CA GLU A 399 -1.50 8.78 8.14
C GLU A 399 -1.99 10.01 7.38
N ALA A 400 -3.23 9.96 6.86
CA ALA A 400 -3.83 11.11 6.18
C ALA A 400 -4.03 12.30 7.13
N LEU A 401 -4.48 12.07 8.38
CA LEU A 401 -4.61 13.14 9.37
C LEU A 401 -3.25 13.77 9.73
N ALA A 402 -2.23 12.95 9.97
CA ALA A 402 -0.88 13.43 10.31
C ALA A 402 -0.29 14.28 9.17
N ILE A 403 -0.35 13.79 7.93
CA ILE A 403 0.15 14.52 6.76
C ILE A 403 -0.67 15.79 6.51
N ARG A 404 -1.99 15.76 6.70
CA ARG A 404 -2.85 16.95 6.53
C ARG A 404 -2.55 18.00 7.58
N GLY A 405 -2.28 17.59 8.82
CA GLY A 405 -1.77 18.47 9.86
C GLY A 405 -0.47 19.17 9.44
N ASP A 406 0.51 18.44 8.91
CA ASP A 406 1.75 19.02 8.39
C ASP A 406 1.52 19.99 7.21
N VAL A 407 0.57 19.69 6.33
CA VAL A 407 0.23 20.56 5.20
C VAL A 407 -0.41 21.86 5.70
N TYR A 408 -1.31 21.78 6.68
CA TYR A 408 -1.87 22.97 7.33
C TYR A 408 -0.81 23.81 8.05
N ASN A 409 0.22 23.17 8.65
CA ASN A 409 1.36 23.89 9.25
C ASN A 409 2.07 24.77 8.21
N ARG A 410 2.32 24.21 7.02
CA ARG A 410 2.96 24.94 5.91
C ARG A 410 2.11 26.11 5.42
N GLN A 411 0.79 25.95 5.43
CA GLN A 411 -0.17 27.01 5.12
C GLN A 411 -0.37 28.01 6.29
N GLN A 412 0.32 27.84 7.42
CA GLN A 412 0.16 28.63 8.65
C GLN A 412 -1.24 28.53 9.27
N GLU A 413 -1.98 27.48 8.94
CA GLU A 413 -3.30 27.16 9.47
C GLU A 413 -3.20 26.31 10.75
N TYR A 414 -2.42 26.78 11.73
CA TYR A 414 -2.02 26.00 12.92
C TYR A 414 -3.19 25.41 13.72
N ASN A 415 -4.32 26.12 13.79
CA ASN A 415 -5.50 25.62 14.49
C ASN A 415 -6.14 24.41 13.78
N LYS A 416 -6.17 24.39 12.44
CA LYS A 416 -6.66 23.23 11.69
C LYS A 416 -5.71 22.05 11.85
N ALA A 417 -4.41 22.32 11.84
CA ALA A 417 -3.40 21.29 12.07
C ALA A 417 -3.54 20.64 13.45
N LEU A 418 -3.74 21.44 14.51
CA LEU A 418 -3.95 20.94 15.87
C LEU A 418 -5.16 20.01 15.96
N ILE A 419 -6.27 20.34 15.29
CA ILE A 419 -7.48 19.48 15.27
C ILE A 419 -7.16 18.11 14.65
N ASP A 420 -6.51 18.09 13.49
CA ASP A 420 -6.16 16.83 12.82
C ASP A 420 -5.17 16.00 13.64
N LEU A 421 -4.12 16.64 14.19
CA LEU A 421 -3.11 15.98 15.01
C LEU A 421 -3.70 15.45 16.33
N GLU A 422 -4.69 16.13 16.92
CA GLU A 422 -5.42 15.63 18.09
C GLU A 422 -6.22 14.35 17.78
N VAL A 423 -6.86 14.27 16.61
CA VAL A 423 -7.54 13.04 16.18
C VAL A 423 -6.53 11.94 15.88
N ALA A 424 -5.44 12.25 15.17
CA ALA A 424 -4.38 11.29 14.87
C ALA A 424 -3.80 10.67 16.16
N LEU A 425 -3.50 11.50 17.16
CA LEU A 425 -2.95 11.04 18.45
C LEU A 425 -3.99 10.33 19.34
N LYS A 426 -5.30 10.46 19.08
CA LYS A 426 -6.29 9.57 19.72
C LYS A 426 -6.22 8.14 19.16
N LEU A 427 -5.88 8.01 17.88
CA LEU A 427 -5.76 6.70 17.20
C LEU A 427 -4.42 6.02 17.53
N LYS A 428 -3.32 6.79 17.51
CA LYS A 428 -1.98 6.33 17.88
C LYS A 428 -1.36 7.30 18.90
N PRO A 429 -1.59 7.09 20.21
CA PRO A 429 -1.12 8.03 21.26
C PRO A 429 0.39 8.18 21.38
N ASN A 430 1.15 7.17 20.94
CA ASN A 430 2.60 7.09 21.11
C ASN A 430 3.33 7.21 19.77
N ASP A 431 2.80 7.99 18.82
CA ASP A 431 3.51 8.31 17.59
C ASP A 431 4.42 9.53 17.81
N PRO A 432 5.76 9.38 17.76
CA PRO A 432 6.69 10.46 18.10
C PRO A 432 6.63 11.61 17.09
N ASP A 433 6.45 11.32 15.80
CA ASP A 433 6.40 12.35 14.76
C ASP A 433 5.14 13.22 14.88
N ALA A 434 3.98 12.62 15.15
CA ALA A 434 2.73 13.35 15.39
C ALA A 434 2.78 14.15 16.71
N LEU A 435 3.36 13.60 17.78
CA LEU A 435 3.57 14.32 19.04
C LEU A 435 4.47 15.54 18.83
N ARG A 436 5.61 15.37 18.16
CA ARG A 436 6.51 16.48 17.82
C ARG A 436 5.81 17.55 16.99
N SER A 437 5.07 17.14 15.96
CA SER A 437 4.37 18.07 15.07
C SER A 437 3.28 18.85 15.80
N ARG A 438 2.55 18.22 16.74
CA ARG A 438 1.57 18.92 17.57
C ARG A 438 2.22 19.85 18.59
N GLY A 439 3.32 19.41 19.21
CA GLY A 439 4.12 20.22 20.12
C GLY A 439 4.67 21.48 19.44
N GLU A 440 5.15 21.37 18.20
CA GLU A 440 5.60 22.51 17.40
C GLU A 440 4.45 23.50 17.13
N ASN A 441 3.26 23.00 16.80
CA ASN A 441 2.09 23.86 16.64
C ASN A 441 1.69 24.56 17.93
N TYR A 442 1.64 23.84 19.06
CA TYR A 442 1.38 24.44 20.36
C TYR A 442 2.41 25.54 20.70
N ALA A 443 3.68 25.31 20.38
CA ALA A 443 4.75 26.30 20.55
C ALA A 443 4.56 27.56 19.68
N ILE A 444 4.03 27.42 18.46
CA ILE A 444 3.75 28.54 17.55
C ILE A 444 2.56 29.36 18.06
N VAL A 445 1.48 28.71 18.51
CA VAL A 445 0.29 29.41 19.04
C VAL A 445 0.48 29.93 20.48
N GLY A 446 1.67 29.73 21.08
CA GLY A 446 2.03 30.23 22.41
C GLY A 446 1.61 29.33 23.59
N ARG A 447 1.09 28.13 23.31
CA ARG A 447 0.73 27.09 24.30
C ARG A 447 1.97 26.30 24.71
N ASN A 448 2.91 27.00 25.35
CA ASN A 448 4.25 26.48 25.67
C ASN A 448 4.22 25.25 26.60
N GLN A 449 3.27 25.17 27.55
CA GLN A 449 3.22 24.07 28.50
C GLN A 449 2.76 22.78 27.82
N GLU A 450 1.76 22.85 26.96
CA GLU A 450 1.30 21.71 26.15
C GLU A 450 2.35 21.26 25.15
N ALA A 451 3.09 22.20 24.55
CA ALA A 451 4.23 21.87 23.70
C ALA A 451 5.30 21.06 24.43
N LEU A 452 5.67 21.48 25.66
CA LEU A 452 6.64 20.75 26.47
C LEU A 452 6.18 19.32 26.79
N LEU A 453 4.90 19.12 27.12
CA LEU A 453 4.35 17.79 27.41
C LEU A 453 4.43 16.86 26.19
N ASP A 454 4.14 17.36 24.99
CA ASP A 454 4.22 16.57 23.77
C ASP A 454 5.68 16.26 23.39
N PHE A 455 6.59 17.22 23.53
CA PHE A 455 8.02 16.98 23.32
C PHE A 455 8.61 16.00 24.34
N GLU A 456 8.21 16.07 25.61
CA GLU A 456 8.60 15.11 26.65
C GLU A 456 8.15 13.69 26.28
N LYS A 457 6.87 13.49 25.94
CA LYS A 457 6.38 12.18 25.50
C LYS A 457 7.07 11.67 24.23
N SER A 458 7.33 12.55 23.26
CA SER A 458 8.06 12.17 22.05
C SER A 458 9.48 11.68 22.38
N LEU A 459 10.17 12.37 23.29
CA LEU A 459 11.54 12.03 23.71
C LEU A 459 11.59 10.84 24.68
N GLU A 460 10.51 10.50 25.38
CA GLU A 460 10.41 9.23 26.11
C GLU A 460 10.41 8.02 25.15
N ILE A 461 9.85 8.21 23.94
CA ILE A 461 9.77 7.16 22.91
C ILE A 461 11.05 7.12 22.06
N VAL A 462 11.53 8.30 21.64
CA VAL A 462 12.76 8.47 20.83
C VAL A 462 13.68 9.45 21.55
N PRO A 463 14.52 8.99 22.49
CA PRO A 463 15.39 9.87 23.27
C PRO A 463 16.45 10.60 22.44
N ASP A 464 16.81 10.02 21.29
CA ASP A 464 17.88 10.51 20.41
C ASP A 464 17.35 11.37 19.26
N ASP A 465 16.18 12.02 19.41
CA ASP A 465 15.70 13.02 18.44
C ASP A 465 16.29 14.42 18.75
N ALA A 466 17.43 14.70 18.12
CA ALA A 466 18.13 15.98 18.24
C ALA A 466 17.25 17.19 17.85
N TRP A 467 16.32 17.02 16.90
CA TRP A 467 15.43 18.11 16.48
C TRP A 467 14.38 18.41 17.55
N THR A 468 13.76 17.38 18.14
CA THR A 468 12.81 17.56 19.24
C THR A 468 13.48 18.19 20.47
N LEU A 469 14.71 17.77 20.80
CA LEU A 469 15.51 18.41 21.86
C LEU A 469 15.75 19.90 21.58
N LEU A 470 16.10 20.25 20.34
CA LEU A 470 16.29 21.65 19.93
C LEU A 470 15.00 22.47 20.09
N LEU A 471 13.86 21.94 19.64
CA LEU A 471 12.55 22.59 19.78
C LEU A 471 12.18 22.79 21.26
N ARG A 472 12.36 21.77 22.10
CA ARG A 472 12.09 21.85 23.54
C ARG A 472 13.00 22.87 24.24
N ALA A 473 14.29 22.91 23.88
CA ALA A 473 15.24 23.89 24.40
C ALA A 473 14.86 25.34 24.07
N GLN A 474 14.30 25.59 22.88
CA GLN A 474 13.78 26.92 22.51
C GLN A 474 12.63 27.33 23.43
N ILE A 475 11.74 26.41 23.80
CA ILE A 475 10.64 26.68 24.74
C ILE A 475 11.18 26.90 26.16
N TYR A 476 12.13 26.09 26.62
CA TYR A 476 12.79 26.33 27.90
C TYR A 476 13.48 27.70 27.95
N ASN A 477 14.09 28.16 26.86
CA ASN A 477 14.66 29.51 26.78
C ASN A 477 13.59 30.61 26.91
N ARG A 478 12.42 30.45 26.25
CA ARG A 478 11.30 31.40 26.37
C ARG A 478 10.73 31.46 27.79
N LEU A 479 10.77 30.35 28.52
CA LEU A 479 10.33 30.22 29.91
C LEU A 479 11.44 30.52 30.93
N GLU A 480 12.59 31.03 30.49
CA GLU A 480 13.76 31.33 31.32
C GLU A 480 14.36 30.12 32.08
N ARG A 481 14.02 28.90 31.67
CA ARG A 481 14.57 27.64 32.19
C ARG A 481 15.91 27.31 31.52
N TYR A 482 16.87 28.21 31.64
CA TYR A 482 18.11 28.17 30.86
C TYR A 482 18.97 26.91 31.07
N ASN A 483 19.01 26.37 32.30
CA ASN A 483 19.79 25.17 32.59
C ASN A 483 19.21 23.93 31.89
N ASP A 484 17.88 23.84 31.80
CA ASP A 484 17.21 22.74 31.10
C ASP A 484 17.41 22.87 29.59
N ALA A 485 17.34 24.10 29.06
CA ALA A 485 17.65 24.37 27.66
C ALA A 485 19.09 23.95 27.30
N ILE A 486 20.09 24.28 28.13
CA ILE A 486 21.48 23.88 27.90
C ILE A 486 21.63 22.35 27.90
N LYS A 487 20.98 21.64 28.83
CA LYS A 487 21.03 20.16 28.88
C LYS A 487 20.53 19.54 27.58
N ASP A 488 19.37 19.98 27.08
CA ASP A 488 18.80 19.48 25.83
C ASP A 488 19.71 19.79 24.63
N LEU A 489 20.29 20.99 24.58
CA LEU A 489 21.19 21.40 23.50
C LEU A 489 22.52 20.64 23.54
N ASP A 490 23.06 20.37 24.72
CA ASP A 490 24.27 19.56 24.88
C ASP A 490 24.02 18.11 24.44
N GLN A 491 22.85 17.55 24.79
CA GLN A 491 22.45 16.23 24.30
C GLN A 491 22.26 16.21 22.78
N ALA A 492 21.59 17.22 22.20
CA ALA A 492 21.42 17.33 20.75
C ALA A 492 22.78 17.37 20.00
N LEU A 493 23.76 18.09 20.56
CA LEU A 493 25.13 18.14 20.02
C LEU A 493 25.91 16.85 20.18
N GLN A 494 25.61 16.04 21.20
CA GLN A 494 26.20 14.70 21.35
C GLN A 494 25.63 13.72 20.32
N ILE A 495 24.32 13.77 20.07
CA ILE A 495 23.63 12.92 19.10
C ILE A 495 24.08 13.25 17.67
N SER A 496 24.16 14.54 17.34
CA SER A 496 24.52 15.00 15.99
C SER A 496 25.54 16.14 16.06
N PRO A 497 26.84 15.83 16.25
CA PRO A 497 27.89 16.83 16.35
C PRO A 497 28.06 17.70 15.10
N GLU A 498 27.68 17.16 13.94
CA GLU A 498 27.72 17.89 12.65
C GLU A 498 26.56 18.88 12.50
N GLN A 499 25.48 18.71 13.27
CA GLN A 499 24.35 19.61 13.25
C GLN A 499 24.67 20.84 14.10
N TRP A 500 24.88 21.98 13.45
CA TRP A 500 25.34 23.21 14.10
C TRP A 500 24.19 24.11 14.62
N TYR A 501 22.94 23.79 14.31
CA TYR A 501 21.77 24.56 14.77
C TYR A 501 21.64 24.66 16.30
N PRO A 502 21.90 23.60 17.09
CA PRO A 502 21.89 23.71 18.55
C PRO A 502 22.89 24.73 19.07
N LEU A 503 24.05 24.95 18.43
CA LEU A 503 25.02 25.97 18.83
C LEU A 503 24.44 27.39 18.74
N VAL A 504 23.61 27.66 17.72
CA VAL A 504 22.94 28.97 17.57
C VAL A 504 21.98 29.22 18.72
N ILE A 505 21.18 28.22 19.08
CA ILE A 505 20.23 28.31 20.18
C ILE A 505 20.95 28.37 21.53
N ARG A 506 22.00 27.58 21.73
CA ARG A 506 22.83 27.62 22.95
C ARG A 506 23.52 28.97 23.11
N GLY A 507 24.03 29.55 22.02
CA GLY A 507 24.55 30.92 22.00
C GLY A 507 23.51 31.97 22.42
N ALA A 508 22.26 31.83 21.96
CA ALA A 508 21.16 32.70 22.39
C ALA A 508 20.82 32.53 23.89
N VAL A 509 20.78 31.29 24.38
CA VAL A 509 20.54 30.98 25.81
C VAL A 509 21.67 31.54 26.68
N LEU A 510 22.93 31.32 26.30
CA LEU A 510 24.10 31.83 27.01
C LEU A 510 24.13 33.37 27.03
N ARG A 511 23.68 34.02 25.95
CA ARG A 511 23.47 35.48 25.92
C ARG A 511 22.44 35.92 26.96
N SER A 512 21.30 35.23 27.06
CA SER A 512 20.27 35.51 28.08
C SER A 512 20.80 35.31 29.51
N MET A 513 21.65 34.29 29.71
CA MET A 513 22.36 34.06 30.98
C MET A 513 23.53 35.02 31.26
N LYS A 514 23.81 35.99 30.38
CA LYS A 514 24.95 36.92 30.45
C LYS A 514 26.34 36.24 30.37
N ARG A 515 26.40 35.00 29.88
CA ARG A 515 27.65 34.23 29.64
C ARG A 515 28.19 34.52 28.24
N TYR A 516 28.62 35.77 28.02
CA TYR A 516 28.92 36.29 26.67
C TYR A 516 30.09 35.60 25.95
N ASN A 517 31.15 35.22 26.65
CA ASN A 517 32.30 34.54 26.03
C ASN A 517 31.92 33.16 25.48
N GLY A 518 31.12 32.39 26.23
CA GLY A 518 30.60 31.11 25.76
C GLY A 518 29.64 31.28 24.60
N ALA A 519 28.76 32.30 24.66
CA ALA A 519 27.86 32.62 23.56
C ALA A 519 28.62 32.95 22.26
N LEU A 520 29.69 33.74 22.33
CA LEU A 520 30.52 34.04 21.16
C LEU A 520 31.20 32.77 20.61
N ALA A 521 31.76 31.92 21.47
CA ALA A 521 32.41 30.69 21.03
C ALA A 521 31.46 29.78 20.24
N ASP A 522 30.25 29.55 20.75
CA ASP A 522 29.23 28.74 20.06
C ASP A 522 28.80 29.37 18.73
N LEU A 523 28.56 30.69 18.71
CA LEU A 523 28.12 31.40 17.51
C LEU A 523 29.22 31.49 16.46
N ASP A 524 30.47 31.64 16.87
CA ASP A 524 31.63 31.62 15.97
C ASP A 524 31.79 30.23 15.34
N GLN A 525 31.65 29.16 16.15
CA GLN A 525 31.67 27.79 15.66
C GLN A 525 30.50 27.52 14.69
N ALA A 526 29.28 27.93 15.04
CA ALA A 526 28.11 27.80 14.17
C ALA A 526 28.31 28.46 12.79
N LEU A 527 28.95 29.64 12.77
CA LEU A 527 29.18 30.42 11.56
C LEU A 527 30.34 29.91 10.68
N THR A 528 31.07 28.88 11.11
CA THR A 528 32.02 28.17 10.23
C THR A 528 31.30 27.31 9.18
N TYR A 529 30.06 26.91 9.44
CA TYR A 529 29.26 26.11 8.54
C TYR A 529 28.58 26.98 7.46
N SER A 530 28.59 26.48 6.22
CA SER A 530 27.97 27.12 5.06
C SER A 530 26.73 26.32 4.62
N PRO A 531 25.51 26.78 4.96
CA PRO A 531 24.30 26.04 4.64
C PRO A 531 23.86 26.23 3.18
N ASN A 532 23.42 25.13 2.55
CA ASN A 532 22.87 25.13 1.19
C ASN A 532 21.33 25.11 1.17
N ASP A 533 20.69 24.81 2.30
CA ASP A 533 19.25 24.70 2.48
C ASP A 533 18.64 25.97 3.12
N ALA A 534 17.30 26.09 3.05
CA ALA A 534 16.60 27.27 3.56
C ALA A 534 16.65 27.38 5.09
N ILE A 535 16.49 26.25 5.79
CA ILE A 535 16.53 26.17 7.26
C ILE A 535 17.91 26.60 7.75
N GLY A 536 18.97 26.04 7.16
CA GLY A 536 20.33 26.44 7.53
C GLY A 536 20.60 27.93 7.30
N ARG A 537 20.11 28.52 6.20
CA ARG A 537 20.22 29.98 5.98
C ARG A 537 19.53 30.79 7.07
N GLN A 538 18.36 30.36 7.53
CA GLN A 538 17.64 31.02 8.62
C GLN A 538 18.43 30.97 9.94
N PHE A 539 18.93 29.80 10.34
CA PHE A 539 19.79 29.68 11.53
C PHE A 539 21.08 30.49 11.40
N GLN A 540 21.62 30.63 10.19
CA GLN A 540 22.83 31.43 9.96
C GLN A 540 22.55 32.92 10.14
N THR A 541 21.40 33.39 9.63
CA THR A 541 20.90 34.76 9.89
C THR A 541 20.72 35.00 11.38
N GLN A 542 20.10 34.06 12.11
CA GLN A 542 19.92 34.13 13.56
C GLN A 542 21.25 34.11 14.32
N ALA A 543 22.26 33.38 13.82
CA ALA A 543 23.59 33.35 14.40
C ALA A 543 24.30 34.71 14.27
N PHE A 544 24.24 35.34 13.08
CA PHE A 544 24.72 36.71 12.90
C PHE A 544 24.00 37.69 13.83
N ALA A 545 22.67 37.63 13.90
CA ALA A 545 21.87 38.49 14.77
C ALA A 545 22.28 38.35 16.25
N ASN A 546 22.40 37.12 16.75
CA ASN A 546 22.82 36.87 18.13
C ASN A 546 24.27 37.29 18.38
N ARG A 547 25.20 37.02 17.46
CA ARG A 547 26.62 37.38 17.63
C ARG A 547 26.81 38.90 17.62
N GLY A 548 26.05 39.59 16.77
CA GLY A 548 25.96 41.04 16.74
C GLY A 548 25.41 41.61 18.05
N ALA A 549 24.35 41.01 18.59
CA ALA A 549 23.78 41.39 19.88
C ALA A 549 24.77 41.21 21.05
N VAL A 550 25.48 40.08 21.11
CA VAL A 550 26.52 39.84 22.13
C VAL A 550 27.67 40.85 21.98
N SER A 551 28.14 41.09 20.75
CA SER A 551 29.20 42.05 20.46
C SER A 551 28.83 43.48 20.88
N ARG A 552 27.56 43.88 20.67
CA ARG A 552 27.04 45.16 21.16
C ARG A 552 27.11 45.27 22.68
N ILE A 553 26.70 44.23 23.40
CA ILE A 553 26.71 44.22 24.87
C ILE A 553 28.16 44.31 25.39
N MET A 554 29.13 43.73 24.69
CA MET A 554 30.55 43.80 25.00
C MET A 554 31.24 45.10 24.54
N GLY A 555 30.51 46.05 23.95
CA GLY A 555 31.07 47.32 23.46
C GLY A 555 31.86 47.22 22.14
N ARG A 556 31.81 46.07 21.45
CA ARG A 556 32.50 45.83 20.17
C ARG A 556 31.62 46.29 19.00
N TYR A 557 31.36 47.58 18.91
CA TYR A 557 30.33 48.13 18.03
C TYR A 557 30.57 47.90 16.54
N ASP A 558 31.81 47.93 16.05
CA ASP A 558 32.10 47.67 14.63
C ASP A 558 31.78 46.23 14.22
N LYS A 559 32.17 45.26 15.08
CA LYS A 559 31.84 43.84 14.87
C LYS A 559 30.33 43.62 14.96
N ALA A 560 29.66 44.29 15.91
CA ALA A 560 28.21 44.23 16.03
C ALA A 560 27.52 44.73 14.75
N MET A 561 27.93 45.89 14.22
CA MET A 561 27.39 46.44 12.97
C MET A 561 27.58 45.50 11.79
N HIS A 562 28.76 44.90 11.66
CA HIS A 562 29.06 43.96 10.57
C HIS A 562 28.09 42.77 10.56
N ASP A 563 27.91 42.11 11.70
CA ASP A 563 27.04 40.95 11.79
C ASP A 563 25.55 41.32 11.65
N LEU A 564 25.10 42.39 12.29
CA LEU A 564 23.70 42.84 12.21
C LEU A 564 23.33 43.29 10.79
N ASN A 565 24.26 43.91 10.05
CA ASN A 565 24.05 44.24 8.64
C ASN A 565 23.97 42.99 7.77
N ARG A 566 24.80 41.96 8.03
CA ARG A 566 24.69 40.68 7.33
C ARG A 566 23.35 40.00 7.58
N ALA A 567 22.88 39.99 8.82
CA ALA A 567 21.56 39.47 9.15
C ALA A 567 20.45 40.23 8.40
N LEU A 568 20.43 41.56 8.45
CA LEU A 568 19.41 42.39 7.78
C LEU A 568 19.52 42.41 6.25
N SER A 569 20.69 42.11 5.68
CA SER A 569 20.81 41.94 4.22
C SER A 569 20.05 40.72 3.70
N ARG A 570 19.82 39.73 4.58
CA ARG A 570 19.07 38.50 4.27
C ARG A 570 17.63 38.60 4.70
N GLU A 571 17.38 39.11 5.90
CA GLU A 571 16.05 39.31 6.47
C GLU A 571 15.86 40.79 6.86
N PRO A 572 15.47 41.66 5.92
CA PRO A 572 15.38 43.11 6.16
C PRO A 572 14.34 43.53 7.20
N ASN A 573 13.44 42.62 7.55
CA ASN A 573 12.30 42.83 8.43
C ASN A 573 12.39 41.98 9.72
N ASP A 574 13.59 41.61 10.15
CA ASP A 574 13.76 41.02 11.48
C ASP A 574 13.74 42.11 12.57
N ALA A 575 12.65 42.16 13.33
CA ALA A 575 12.46 43.11 14.42
C ALA A 575 13.56 43.02 15.48
N PHE A 576 14.03 41.80 15.80
CA PHE A 576 15.09 41.63 16.78
C PHE A 576 16.39 42.29 16.30
N THR A 577 16.86 41.96 15.09
CA THR A 577 18.12 42.51 14.56
C THR A 577 18.05 44.02 14.36
N LEU A 578 16.92 44.56 13.89
CA LEU A 578 16.69 46.01 13.79
C LEU A 578 16.83 46.68 15.16
N SER A 579 16.21 46.13 16.20
CA SER A 579 16.32 46.68 17.56
C SER A 579 17.76 46.70 18.06
N GLN A 580 18.53 45.64 17.77
CA GLN A 580 19.94 45.55 18.17
C GLN A 580 20.80 46.56 17.41
N ARG A 581 20.58 46.74 16.10
CA ARG A 581 21.35 47.68 15.28
C ARG A 581 21.05 49.13 15.63
N GLY A 582 19.78 49.46 15.87
CA GLY A 582 19.37 50.77 16.38
C GLY A 582 20.04 51.10 17.73
N ALA A 583 20.17 50.13 18.63
CA ALA A 583 20.90 50.30 19.88
C ALA A 583 22.42 50.52 19.68
N VAL A 584 23.03 49.90 18.66
CA VAL A 584 24.43 50.19 18.28
C VAL A 584 24.56 51.61 17.73
N PHE A 585 23.69 52.03 16.80
CA PHE A 585 23.70 53.39 16.26
C PHE A 585 23.57 54.44 17.36
N ARG A 586 22.67 54.23 18.34
CA ARG A 586 22.57 55.12 19.50
C ARG A 586 23.88 55.19 20.28
N ALA A 587 24.53 54.06 20.53
CA ALA A 587 25.81 54.02 21.24
C ALA A 587 26.93 54.75 20.48
N MET A 588 26.88 54.74 19.14
CA MET A 588 27.79 55.48 18.26
C MET A 588 27.42 56.97 18.07
N GLY A 589 26.32 57.46 18.66
CA GLY A 589 25.85 58.84 18.48
C GLY A 589 25.07 59.11 17.18
N ARG A 590 24.78 58.06 16.40
CA ARG A 590 24.04 58.13 15.12
C ARG A 590 22.53 58.05 15.36
N TYR A 591 21.97 59.11 15.93
CA TYR A 591 20.60 59.09 16.47
C TYR A 591 19.49 58.98 15.41
N ALA A 592 19.70 59.54 14.22
CA ALA A 592 18.70 59.47 13.14
C ALA A 592 18.53 58.03 12.64
N GLU A 593 19.64 57.34 12.36
CA GLU A 593 19.62 55.94 11.95
C GLU A 593 19.14 55.02 13.08
N ALA A 594 19.48 55.35 14.33
CA ALA A 594 18.95 54.63 15.48
C ALA A 594 17.42 54.69 15.55
N LEU A 595 16.81 55.87 15.38
CA LEU A 595 15.36 56.02 15.38
C LEU A 595 14.70 55.25 14.24
N ALA A 596 15.26 55.33 13.03
CA ALA A 596 14.72 54.62 11.86
C ALA A 596 14.64 53.10 12.09
N ASP A 597 15.72 52.49 12.58
CA ASP A 597 15.75 51.05 12.89
C ASP A 597 14.82 50.68 14.05
N LEU A 598 14.78 51.50 15.12
CA LEU A 598 13.95 51.23 16.29
C LEU A 598 12.46 51.39 15.98
N GLU A 599 12.06 52.37 15.17
CA GLU A 599 10.68 52.54 14.74
C GLU A 599 10.23 51.42 13.81
N LYS A 600 11.08 51.00 12.87
CA LYS A 600 10.81 49.83 12.04
C LYS A 600 10.70 48.56 12.88
N SER A 601 11.54 48.38 13.89
CA SER A 601 11.43 47.26 14.83
C SER A 601 10.10 47.27 15.58
N ILE A 602 9.64 48.43 16.06
CA ILE A 602 8.38 48.56 16.82
C ILE A 602 7.15 48.38 15.91
N SER A 603 7.22 48.79 14.63
CA SER A 603 6.12 48.56 13.70
C SER A 603 5.96 47.07 13.35
N LEU A 604 7.06 46.32 13.33
CA LEU A 604 7.06 44.87 13.11
C LEU A 604 6.66 44.09 14.37
N ASP A 605 7.13 44.52 15.54
CA ASP A 605 6.75 43.96 16.85
C ASP A 605 6.41 45.10 17.83
N PRO A 606 5.12 45.46 17.96
CA PRO A 606 4.68 46.50 18.88
C PRO A 606 4.95 46.19 20.36
N GLN A 607 5.21 44.92 20.72
CA GLN A 607 5.51 44.50 22.09
C GLN A 607 7.02 44.43 22.38
N ASN A 608 7.88 44.83 21.43
CA ASN A 608 9.33 44.86 21.64
C ASN A 608 9.74 45.94 22.65
N THR A 609 9.68 45.59 23.94
CA THR A 609 9.99 46.49 25.05
C THR A 609 11.42 47.03 25.01
N PHE A 610 12.37 46.25 24.47
CA PHE A 610 13.75 46.67 24.28
C PHE A 610 13.85 47.81 23.26
N ALA A 611 13.22 47.67 22.09
CA ALA A 611 13.20 48.70 21.07
C ALA A 611 12.51 49.99 21.57
N ILE A 612 11.39 49.85 22.28
CA ILE A 612 10.68 50.98 22.89
C ILE A 612 11.58 51.72 23.89
N ALA A 613 12.26 50.99 24.78
CA ALA A 613 13.16 51.58 25.77
C ALA A 613 14.37 52.28 25.13
N GLU A 614 14.98 51.68 24.11
CA GLU A 614 16.11 52.29 23.39
C GLU A 614 15.65 53.54 22.63
N ARG A 615 14.47 53.54 22.01
CA ARG A 615 13.91 54.73 21.34
C ARG A 615 13.68 55.88 22.32
N GLN A 616 13.15 55.60 23.51
CA GLN A 616 12.98 56.60 24.56
C GLN A 616 14.33 57.20 24.99
N LYS A 617 15.38 56.39 25.08
CA LYS A 617 16.75 56.88 25.38
C LYS A 617 17.24 57.83 24.28
N VAL A 618 17.03 57.51 23.00
CA VAL A 618 17.39 58.41 21.89
C VAL A 618 16.64 59.73 21.99
N ASN A 619 15.32 59.68 22.16
CA ASN A 619 14.47 60.87 22.25
C ASN A 619 14.85 61.80 23.40
N ARG A 620 15.23 61.26 24.57
CA ARG A 620 15.71 62.06 25.70
C ARG A 620 17.01 62.82 25.41
N VAL A 621 17.89 62.26 24.58
CA VAL A 621 19.16 62.89 24.20
C VAL A 621 18.94 63.96 23.14
N THR A 622 18.11 63.67 22.13
CA THR A 622 17.82 64.61 21.04
C THR A 622 16.97 65.80 21.51
N GLN A 623 16.05 65.62 22.46
CA GLN A 623 15.28 66.72 23.07
C GLN A 623 16.12 67.62 24.00
N ARG A 624 17.25 67.13 24.52
CA ARG A 624 18.17 67.93 25.38
C ARG A 624 19.18 68.76 24.60
N GLN A 625 19.26 68.61 23.27
CA GLN A 625 20.03 69.48 22.39
C GLN A 625 19.09 70.48 21.70
N PRO A 626 18.77 71.64 22.30
CA PRO A 626 18.20 72.72 21.52
C PRO A 626 19.24 73.17 20.50
N THR A 627 18.80 73.37 19.27
CA THR A 627 19.48 74.05 18.18
C THR A 627 20.40 75.17 18.69
N ARG A 628 21.71 74.92 18.76
CA ARG A 628 22.70 76.00 18.65
C ARG A 628 22.70 76.45 17.19
N LEU A 629 21.65 77.18 16.81
CA LEU A 629 21.70 78.04 15.65
C LEU A 629 22.76 79.11 15.93
N SER A 630 23.76 79.12 15.06
CA SER A 630 24.80 80.12 14.96
C SER A 630 24.20 81.53 14.93
N TYR A 631 24.37 82.27 16.02
CA TYR A 631 24.50 83.72 15.93
C TYR A 631 25.98 84.02 15.77
N SER A 632 26.36 84.44 14.56
CA SER A 632 27.54 85.25 14.33
C SER A 632 27.16 86.26 13.25
N ASN A 633 27.18 87.53 13.67
CA ASN A 633 26.86 88.75 12.92
C ASN A 633 27.64 88.91 11.63
#